data_AF-A0ABD3R0Q8-F1
#
_entry.id   AF-A0ABD3R0Q8-F1
#
_cell.length_a   1.000
_cell.length_b   1.000
_cell.length_c   1.000
_cell.angle_alpha   90.00
_cell.angle_beta   90.00
_cell.angle_gamma   90.00
#
_symmetry.space_group_name_H-M   'P 1'
#
loop_
_entity.id
_entity.type
_entity.pdbx_description
1 polymer ?
#
loop_
_entity_poly.entity_id
_entity_poly.type
_entity_poly.pdbx_seq_one_letter_code
_entity_poly.pdbx_strand_id
1 'polypeptide(L)'
;MKRFTIILIASLLHRCPAFSTWACNFRSTRQFVSQSPDVAIIDETCSDAYPFADYAAWPPNRSGFIEQQLNLCRDVIVKDSSEFPQNYATDRSRFKEHPRCTARFGEVLSHAYGAACTEEERRVAVENAEAVLTYVRKQTNGGTDGRDISVICDELIENVTHALVCPSVRNFRTRQLSNDEDLLGQGNHQDPSPDFVPEYNELQLLGRLYYSAIRSCEHCLREVGLSMDHVGFTVLLAFCRAAAAAMPLRNENSPTMLARNLASLPVLSKSGLKLDAALSNHFNGMTAPGCRFLFSPRHGLDNMTILGEGVRRRSKRLIIAFSSLGNGLVRFEFGGSLAKLNRMLHDSDFLDNETISHEDSSYVITSPHTFDVLFVADPSQSWYQKDSHGQFYGFEEYDKRLRLAAKPYSRISLVGDSMGGSATLLFSHLATESVLAFSPQVNLNNEVEGYHHVSRDDMTQLVREEFRDRLFLSVEQAMKKGVDIRINRGMEEGDEKHTNELMNYLSSYGYLRSDLTNQSIPNVVSTGKGLVEVREHMDCKHHQVAVHLKEKGQLVEELSFLVGSRNS
;
A
#
# COMPACT_ATOMS: atom_id res chain seq x y z
N MET A 1 14.36 34.24 25.13
CA MET A 1 13.05 34.18 24.43
C MET A 1 12.89 33.04 23.43
N LYS A 2 13.93 32.54 22.74
CA LYS A 2 13.78 31.45 21.74
C LYS A 2 13.59 30.02 22.30
N ARG A 3 13.84 29.77 23.61
CA ARG A 3 13.64 28.45 24.24
C ARG A 3 12.22 28.22 24.82
N PHE A 4 11.41 29.27 24.97
CA PHE A 4 10.05 29.15 25.51
C PHE A 4 8.99 28.78 24.43
N THR A 5 9.30 28.99 23.14
CA THR A 5 8.38 28.70 22.02
C THR A 5 8.31 27.20 21.66
N ILE A 6 9.37 26.44 21.92
CA ILE A 6 9.43 24.99 21.59
C ILE A 6 8.62 24.16 22.59
N ILE A 7 8.60 24.54 23.87
CA ILE A 7 7.82 23.84 24.90
C ILE A 7 6.30 24.06 24.70
N LEU A 8 5.89 25.24 24.20
CA LEU A 8 4.48 25.54 23.95
C LEU A 8 3.89 24.72 22.77
N ILE A 9 4.69 24.43 21.74
CA ILE A 9 4.24 23.62 20.59
C ILE A 9 4.13 22.13 20.96
N ALA A 10 5.04 21.60 21.78
CA ALA A 10 4.96 20.23 22.27
C ALA A 10 3.74 20.01 23.21
N SER A 11 3.38 21.00 24.03
CA SER A 11 2.18 20.93 24.88
C SER A 11 0.87 21.13 24.12
N LEU A 12 0.88 21.80 22.96
CA LEU A 12 -0.30 21.92 22.08
C LEU A 12 -0.55 20.65 21.26
N LEU A 13 0.51 19.94 20.84
CA LEU A 13 0.39 18.66 20.12
C LEU A 13 -0.11 17.53 21.03
N HIS A 14 0.16 17.57 22.34
CA HIS A 14 -0.41 16.62 23.31
C HIS A 14 -1.88 16.88 23.67
N ARG A 15 -2.46 18.04 23.28
CA ARG A 15 -3.86 18.39 23.55
C ARG A 15 -4.76 18.34 22.30
N CYS A 16 -4.25 17.82 21.19
CA CYS A 16 -5.04 17.65 19.97
C CYS A 16 -5.66 16.24 19.97
N PRO A 17 -7.00 16.09 20.13
CA PRO A 17 -7.65 14.78 20.22
C PRO A 17 -7.36 13.88 19.01
N ALA A 18 -7.20 14.49 17.83
CA ALA A 18 -6.85 13.82 16.58
C ALA A 18 -5.50 13.04 16.62
N PHE A 19 -4.57 13.38 17.51
CA PHE A 19 -3.27 12.71 17.61
C PHE A 19 -3.26 11.58 18.66
N SER A 20 -4.09 11.67 19.71
CA SER A 20 -4.23 10.63 20.73
C SER A 20 -5.00 9.41 20.23
N THR A 21 -6.05 9.61 19.44
CA THR A 21 -6.85 8.52 18.85
C THR A 21 -6.02 7.69 17.87
N TRP A 22 -5.16 8.34 17.10
CA TRP A 22 -4.29 7.68 16.12
C TRP A 22 -3.15 6.86 16.79
N ALA A 23 -2.57 7.36 17.88
CA ALA A 23 -1.52 6.65 18.63
C ALA A 23 -2.03 5.54 19.57
N CYS A 24 -3.27 5.64 20.09
CA CYS A 24 -3.89 4.59 20.91
C CYS A 24 -4.18 3.32 20.12
N ASN A 25 -4.59 3.43 18.85
CA ASN A 25 -4.84 2.26 17.98
C ASN A 25 -3.58 1.42 17.67
N PHE A 26 -2.38 1.96 17.86
CA PHE A 26 -1.11 1.23 17.69
C PHE A 26 -0.50 0.71 19.00
N ARG A 27 -0.91 1.22 20.17
CA ARG A 27 -0.31 0.85 21.47
C ARG A 27 -0.98 -0.36 22.15
N SER A 28 -2.10 -0.87 21.65
CA SER A 28 -2.92 -1.91 22.31
C SER A 28 -2.40 -3.35 22.18
N THR A 29 -1.18 -3.60 21.72
CA THR A 29 -0.58 -4.96 21.66
C THR A 29 0.38 -5.27 22.81
N ARG A 30 0.25 -4.59 23.95
CA ARG A 30 0.98 -4.96 25.18
C ARG A 30 0.05 -4.99 26.39
N GLN A 31 -0.50 -6.17 26.67
CA GLN A 31 -0.64 -6.66 28.05
C GLN A 31 -0.82 -8.18 28.05
N PHE A 32 0.24 -8.89 28.45
CA PHE A 32 0.19 -10.27 28.90
C PHE A 32 -0.34 -10.31 30.33
N VAL A 33 -1.34 -11.16 30.59
CA VAL A 33 -1.48 -11.88 31.87
C VAL A 33 -1.90 -13.32 31.56
N SER A 34 -1.17 -14.26 32.14
CA SER A 34 -1.41 -15.69 32.10
C SER A 34 -2.55 -16.11 33.03
N GLN A 35 -3.34 -17.11 32.63
CA GLN A 35 -3.63 -18.32 33.42
C GLN A 35 -4.48 -19.32 32.59
N SER A 36 -4.26 -20.60 32.91
CA SER A 36 -4.67 -21.86 32.26
C SER A 36 -6.20 -22.16 32.27
N PRO A 37 -6.65 -23.23 31.59
CA PRO A 37 -7.98 -23.31 30.99
C PRO A 37 -9.00 -24.02 31.87
N ASP A 38 -10.27 -23.62 31.76
CA ASP A 38 -11.40 -24.47 32.07
C ASP A 38 -12.36 -24.52 30.90
N VAL A 39 -12.66 -25.76 30.51
CA VAL A 39 -13.55 -26.16 29.43
C VAL A 39 -14.99 -25.86 29.86
N ALA A 40 -15.68 -25.03 29.08
CA ALA A 40 -17.13 -24.92 29.11
C ALA A 40 -17.68 -25.10 27.69
N ILE A 41 -18.31 -26.26 27.48
CA ILE A 41 -19.19 -26.55 26.35
C ILE A 41 -20.39 -25.60 26.48
N ILE A 42 -20.61 -24.73 25.50
CA ILE A 42 -21.87 -23.99 25.38
C ILE A 42 -22.51 -24.33 24.04
N ASP A 43 -23.68 -24.91 24.23
CA ASP A 43 -24.76 -25.32 23.34
C ASP A 43 -25.00 -24.41 22.12
N GLU A 44 -25.06 -25.06 20.96
CA GLU A 44 -25.52 -24.51 19.69
C GLU A 44 -27.05 -24.48 19.67
N THR A 45 -27.71 -23.35 19.87
CA THR A 45 -29.07 -23.11 19.33
C THR A 45 -29.46 -21.63 19.36
N CYS A 46 -29.18 -20.91 18.28
CA CYS A 46 -30.03 -19.79 17.84
C CYS A 46 -29.81 -19.51 16.36
N SER A 47 -30.49 -20.30 15.53
CA SER A 47 -30.60 -20.13 14.09
C SER A 47 -31.84 -19.29 13.79
N ASP A 48 -31.67 -17.98 13.74
CA ASP A 48 -32.56 -17.09 12.97
C ASP A 48 -31.74 -16.50 11.81
N ALA A 49 -31.82 -17.20 10.69
CA ALA A 49 -31.17 -16.86 9.44
C ALA A 49 -31.77 -15.58 8.86
N TYR A 50 -31.02 -14.47 8.93
CA TYR A 50 -31.24 -13.34 8.03
C TYR A 50 -30.68 -13.70 6.64
N PRO A 51 -31.38 -13.38 5.54
CA PRO A 51 -30.87 -13.60 4.19
C PRO A 51 -29.73 -12.61 3.92
N PHE A 52 -28.48 -13.06 4.11
CA PHE A 52 -27.31 -12.32 3.63
C PHE A 52 -27.30 -12.37 2.10
N ALA A 53 -27.76 -11.29 1.48
CA ALA A 53 -27.57 -11.06 0.06
C ALA A 53 -26.06 -10.98 -0.27
N ASP A 54 -25.72 -11.39 -1.48
CA ASP A 54 -24.38 -11.39 -2.05
C ASP A 54 -23.83 -9.94 -2.19
N TYR A 55 -23.12 -9.45 -1.18
CA TYR A 55 -22.67 -8.05 -1.05
C TYR A 55 -21.32 -7.76 -1.74
N ALA A 56 -20.70 -8.74 -2.41
CA ALA A 56 -19.30 -8.67 -2.83
C ALA A 56 -18.98 -7.88 -4.12
N ALA A 57 -19.91 -7.08 -4.68
CA ALA A 57 -19.62 -6.28 -5.89
C ALA A 57 -20.59 -5.12 -6.12
N TRP A 58 -20.48 -4.02 -5.37
CA TRP A 58 -21.26 -2.80 -5.65
C TRP A 58 -20.34 -1.64 -6.05
N PRO A 59 -19.98 -1.51 -7.34
CA PRO A 59 -19.25 -0.34 -7.82
C PRO A 59 -20.11 0.93 -7.68
N PRO A 60 -19.50 2.12 -7.49
CA PRO A 60 -20.21 3.38 -7.24
C PRO A 60 -21.15 3.83 -8.36
N ASN A 61 -21.13 3.13 -9.50
CA ASN A 61 -21.91 3.43 -10.70
C ASN A 61 -23.24 2.67 -10.78
N ARG A 62 -23.59 1.85 -9.78
CA ARG A 62 -24.88 1.16 -9.77
C ARG A 62 -26.03 2.11 -9.43
N SER A 63 -27.18 1.91 -10.05
CA SER A 63 -28.40 2.61 -9.67
C SER A 63 -28.70 2.35 -8.19
N GLY A 64 -28.90 3.42 -7.42
CA GLY A 64 -29.15 3.34 -5.98
C GLY A 64 -27.92 3.26 -5.09
N PHE A 65 -26.69 3.30 -5.62
CA PHE A 65 -25.47 3.28 -4.78
C PHE A 65 -25.44 4.43 -3.76
N ILE A 66 -25.75 5.67 -4.18
CA ILE A 66 -25.82 6.82 -3.26
C ILE A 66 -26.90 6.58 -2.20
N GLU A 67 -28.08 6.10 -2.58
CA GLU A 67 -29.17 5.85 -1.62
C GLU A 67 -28.78 4.78 -0.59
N GLN A 68 -28.05 3.74 -1.01
CA GLN A 68 -27.50 2.75 -0.10
C GLN A 68 -26.52 3.37 0.91
N GLN A 69 -25.62 4.25 0.46
CA GLN A 69 -24.69 4.92 1.37
C GLN A 69 -25.43 5.89 2.32
N LEU A 70 -26.51 6.52 1.87
CA LEU A 70 -27.39 7.30 2.74
C LEU A 70 -28.14 6.43 3.75
N ASN A 71 -28.58 5.23 3.37
CA ASN A 71 -29.15 4.25 4.31
C ASN A 71 -28.15 3.88 5.42
N LEU A 72 -26.88 3.64 5.08
CA LEU A 72 -25.85 3.38 6.08
C LEU A 72 -25.66 4.57 7.04
N CYS A 73 -25.79 5.81 6.56
CA CYS A 73 -25.78 6.98 7.44
C CYS A 73 -26.98 6.97 8.40
N ARG A 74 -28.18 6.61 7.92
CA ARG A 74 -29.39 6.46 8.77
C ARG A 74 -29.18 5.37 9.82
N ASP A 75 -28.57 4.25 9.45
CA ASP A 75 -28.29 3.14 10.35
C ASP A 75 -27.32 3.55 11.48
N VAL A 76 -26.30 4.36 11.19
CA VAL A 76 -25.39 4.90 12.21
C VAL A 76 -26.16 5.73 13.25
N ILE A 77 -27.08 6.58 12.80
CA ILE A 77 -27.90 7.44 13.69
C ILE A 77 -28.86 6.60 14.55
N VAL A 78 -29.55 5.63 13.95
CA VAL A 78 -30.49 4.77 14.67
C VAL A 78 -29.78 3.91 15.72
N LYS A 79 -28.57 3.42 15.41
CA LYS A 79 -27.76 2.62 16.34
C LYS A 79 -27.33 3.41 17.58
N ASP A 80 -27.14 4.73 17.47
CA ASP A 80 -26.79 5.58 18.62
C ASP A 80 -27.98 5.82 19.55
N SER A 81 -29.19 5.92 18.98
CA SER A 81 -30.43 6.18 19.73
C SER A 81 -30.97 4.97 20.51
N SER A 82 -30.41 3.79 20.27
CA SER A 82 -30.89 2.54 20.85
C SER A 82 -29.89 2.07 21.90
N GLU A 83 -30.35 1.75 23.12
CA GLU A 83 -29.53 1.24 24.24
C GLU A 83 -28.96 -0.17 23.93
N PHE A 84 -28.20 -0.31 22.85
CA PHE A 84 -27.74 -1.61 22.37
C PHE A 84 -26.52 -2.13 23.16
N PRO A 85 -26.39 -3.46 23.30
CA PRO A 85 -25.32 -4.08 24.06
C PRO A 85 -23.94 -3.84 23.42
N GLN A 86 -22.94 -3.63 24.26
CA GLN A 86 -21.53 -3.30 23.95
C GLN A 86 -20.74 -4.31 23.07
N ASN A 87 -21.35 -5.35 22.50
CA ASN A 87 -20.62 -6.51 21.96
C ASN A 87 -20.68 -6.74 20.44
N TYR A 88 -21.19 -5.80 19.64
CA TYR A 88 -21.02 -5.90 18.19
C TYR A 88 -19.64 -5.38 17.79
N ALA A 89 -18.64 -6.27 17.83
CA ALA A 89 -17.43 -6.08 17.06
C ALA A 89 -17.84 -6.02 15.58
N THR A 90 -17.98 -4.81 15.03
CA THR A 90 -18.14 -4.64 13.59
C THR A 90 -16.99 -5.38 12.91
N ASP A 91 -17.31 -6.22 11.92
CA ASP A 91 -16.35 -6.98 11.15
C ASP A 91 -15.29 -6.04 10.53
N ARG A 92 -14.19 -5.83 11.27
CA ARG A 92 -13.09 -4.94 10.92
C ARG A 92 -12.38 -5.40 9.64
N SER A 93 -12.68 -6.61 9.14
CA SER A 93 -12.12 -7.12 7.89
C SER A 93 -12.72 -6.45 6.64
N ARG A 94 -13.92 -5.86 6.74
CA ARG A 94 -14.67 -5.34 5.57
C ARG A 94 -14.22 -3.96 5.09
N PHE A 95 -13.69 -3.12 5.96
CA PHE A 95 -13.37 -1.73 5.61
C PHE A 95 -11.92 -1.39 5.94
N LYS A 96 -11.14 -1.13 4.89
CA LYS A 96 -9.81 -0.54 5.03
C LYS A 96 -9.95 0.97 4.87
N GLU A 97 -9.76 1.71 5.96
CA GLU A 97 -9.67 3.17 5.94
C GLU A 97 -8.54 3.59 4.98
N HIS A 98 -8.91 3.88 3.74
CA HIS A 98 -8.01 4.52 2.80
C HIS A 98 -8.70 5.72 2.16
N PRO A 99 -8.47 6.94 2.69
CA PRO A 99 -9.13 8.17 2.25
C PRO A 99 -8.96 8.52 0.77
N ARG A 100 -8.04 7.85 0.08
CA ARG A 100 -7.82 8.04 -1.36
C ARG A 100 -8.76 7.24 -2.26
N CYS A 101 -9.43 6.19 -1.76
CA CYS A 101 -9.90 5.12 -2.64
C CYS A 101 -11.38 4.74 -2.53
N THR A 102 -12.17 5.39 -1.68
CA THR A 102 -13.56 4.97 -1.48
C THR A 102 -14.57 6.04 -1.91
N ALA A 103 -15.63 5.60 -2.58
CA ALA A 103 -16.86 6.36 -2.78
C ALA A 103 -17.92 6.00 -1.71
N ARG A 104 -17.58 5.14 -0.75
CA ARG A 104 -18.50 4.55 0.22
C ARG A 104 -18.53 5.36 1.52
N PHE A 105 -19.06 6.58 1.44
CA PHE A 105 -19.06 7.51 2.58
C PHE A 105 -19.89 7.02 3.78
N GLY A 106 -20.96 6.25 3.55
CA GLY A 106 -21.75 5.64 4.63
C GLY A 106 -20.98 4.52 5.35
N GLU A 107 -20.20 3.73 4.61
CA GLU A 107 -19.32 2.71 5.20
C GLU A 107 -18.19 3.33 6.04
N VAL A 108 -17.61 4.46 5.59
CA VAL A 108 -16.62 5.22 6.39
C VAL A 108 -17.20 5.57 7.77
N LEU A 109 -18.42 6.11 7.80
CA LEU A 109 -19.08 6.51 9.04
C LEU A 109 -19.46 5.32 9.91
N SER A 110 -19.92 4.23 9.30
CA SER A 110 -20.22 2.98 10.00
C SER A 110 -18.98 2.39 10.67
N HIS A 111 -17.84 2.41 9.98
CA HIS A 111 -16.56 1.97 10.53
C HIS A 111 -16.08 2.90 11.65
N ALA A 112 -16.12 4.22 11.46
CA ALA A 112 -15.73 5.18 12.48
C ALA A 112 -16.56 5.00 13.77
N TYR A 113 -17.88 4.77 13.64
CA TYR A 113 -18.76 4.48 14.77
C TYR A 113 -18.40 3.15 15.47
N GLY A 114 -18.16 2.07 14.73
CA GLY A 114 -17.81 0.76 15.30
C GLY A 114 -16.39 0.67 15.87
N ALA A 115 -15.46 1.49 15.38
CA ALA A 115 -14.08 1.53 15.83
C ALA A 115 -13.82 2.55 16.96
N ALA A 116 -14.77 3.43 17.23
CA ALA A 116 -14.65 4.46 18.25
C ALA A 116 -14.42 3.85 19.64
N CYS A 117 -13.36 4.32 20.31
CA CYS A 117 -12.98 3.87 21.64
C CYS A 117 -13.64 4.72 22.74
N THR A 118 -14.18 5.88 22.37
CA THR A 118 -14.83 6.82 23.28
C THR A 118 -16.24 7.19 22.80
N GLU A 119 -17.08 7.64 23.72
CA GLU A 119 -18.41 8.18 23.39
C GLU A 119 -18.31 9.43 22.50
N GLU A 120 -17.30 10.27 22.72
CA GLU A 120 -17.04 11.45 21.89
C GLU A 120 -16.77 11.07 20.43
N GLU A 121 -15.91 10.07 20.19
CA GLU A 121 -15.61 9.58 18.84
C GLU A 121 -16.86 8.99 18.15
N ARG A 122 -17.70 8.27 18.91
CA ARG A 122 -19.00 7.77 18.40
C ARG A 122 -19.92 8.92 18.02
N ARG A 123 -20.05 9.92 18.89
CA ARG A 123 -20.88 11.11 18.67
C ARG A 123 -20.47 11.85 17.40
N VAL A 124 -19.15 12.06 17.19
CA VAL A 124 -18.64 12.69 15.97
C VAL A 124 -19.02 11.92 14.70
N ALA A 125 -18.99 10.58 14.73
CA ALA A 125 -19.43 9.77 13.59
C ALA A 125 -20.95 9.94 13.31
N VAL A 126 -21.77 10.01 14.36
CA VAL A 126 -23.22 10.24 14.26
C VAL A 126 -23.51 11.64 13.72
N GLU A 127 -22.89 12.68 14.27
CA GLU A 127 -23.02 14.07 13.82
C GLU A 127 -22.65 14.21 12.33
N ASN A 128 -21.56 13.55 11.90
CA ASN A 128 -21.17 13.54 10.50
C ASN A 128 -22.21 12.82 9.60
N ALA A 129 -22.82 11.73 10.07
CA ALA A 129 -23.90 11.05 9.34
C ALA A 129 -25.15 11.93 9.19
N GLU A 130 -25.54 12.64 10.25
CA GLU A 130 -26.65 13.60 10.23
C GLU A 130 -26.37 14.77 9.27
N ALA A 131 -25.13 15.26 9.27
CA ALA A 131 -24.68 16.33 8.40
C ALA A 131 -24.82 15.95 6.92
N VAL A 132 -24.35 14.77 6.51
CA VAL A 132 -24.49 14.28 5.13
C VAL A 132 -25.97 14.19 4.72
N LEU A 133 -26.82 13.58 5.56
CA LEU A 133 -28.26 13.46 5.26
C LEU A 133 -28.95 14.83 5.16
N THR A 134 -28.60 15.75 6.06
CA THR A 134 -29.15 17.11 6.09
C THR A 134 -28.73 17.89 4.86
N TYR A 135 -27.46 17.82 4.48
CA TYR A 135 -26.94 18.44 3.28
C TYR A 135 -27.67 17.91 2.04
N VAL A 136 -27.74 16.59 1.84
CA VAL A 136 -28.45 16.00 0.68
C VAL A 136 -29.92 16.42 0.65
N ARG A 137 -30.63 16.39 1.78
CA ARG A 137 -32.05 16.81 1.85
C ARG A 137 -32.25 18.28 1.50
N LYS A 138 -31.39 19.18 2.02
CA LYS A 138 -31.45 20.62 1.72
C LYS A 138 -31.31 20.87 0.23
N GLN A 139 -30.41 20.12 -0.39
CA GLN A 139 -30.06 20.22 -1.80
C GLN A 139 -31.17 19.66 -2.71
N THR A 140 -31.85 18.58 -2.31
CA THR A 140 -33.01 18.04 -3.04
C THR A 140 -34.28 18.89 -2.89
N ASN A 141 -34.50 19.53 -1.74
CA ASN A 141 -35.73 20.27 -1.44
C ASN A 141 -35.76 21.70 -2.01
N GLY A 142 -34.60 22.24 -2.42
CA GLY A 142 -34.44 23.65 -2.82
C GLY A 142 -34.86 24.00 -4.26
N GLY A 143 -35.33 23.04 -5.07
CA GLY A 143 -35.69 23.28 -6.47
C GLY A 143 -37.04 22.69 -6.84
N THR A 144 -37.97 23.54 -7.30
CA THR A 144 -39.29 23.14 -7.82
C THR A 144 -39.24 22.28 -9.09
N ASP A 145 -38.06 22.07 -9.69
CA ASP A 145 -37.88 21.36 -10.97
C ASP A 145 -37.17 20.00 -10.86
N GLY A 146 -37.14 19.37 -9.66
CA GLY A 146 -36.57 18.03 -9.52
C GLY A 146 -35.12 17.93 -9.99
N ARG A 147 -34.28 18.91 -9.61
CA ARG A 147 -32.86 18.89 -9.98
C ARG A 147 -32.20 17.65 -9.41
N ASP A 148 -31.48 16.98 -10.29
CA ASP A 148 -30.64 15.83 -10.01
C ASP A 148 -29.52 16.22 -9.04
N ILE A 149 -29.24 15.34 -8.06
CA ILE A 149 -28.19 15.48 -7.03
C ILE A 149 -26.83 15.84 -7.68
N SER A 150 -26.64 15.44 -8.93
CA SER A 150 -25.46 15.70 -9.75
C SER A 150 -25.03 17.18 -9.79
N VAL A 151 -25.95 18.13 -10.01
CA VAL A 151 -25.58 19.55 -10.24
C VAL A 151 -24.98 20.22 -9.00
N ILE A 152 -25.43 19.80 -7.83
CA ILE A 152 -25.05 20.42 -6.55
C ILE A 152 -23.68 19.92 -6.09
N CYS A 153 -23.32 18.70 -6.47
CA CYS A 153 -22.03 18.13 -6.10
C CYS A 153 -20.87 18.68 -6.94
N ASP A 154 -21.11 19.19 -8.15
CA ASP A 154 -20.04 19.70 -9.00
C ASP A 154 -19.30 20.89 -8.38
N GLU A 155 -20.03 21.87 -7.82
CA GLU A 155 -19.43 23.02 -7.14
C GLU A 155 -18.62 22.60 -5.91
N LEU A 156 -19.15 21.68 -5.10
CA LEU A 156 -18.44 21.13 -3.94
C LEU A 156 -17.16 20.39 -4.37
N ILE A 157 -17.23 19.57 -5.42
CA ILE A 157 -16.08 18.86 -6.00
C ILE A 157 -15.03 19.86 -6.49
N GLU A 158 -15.44 20.92 -7.19
CA GLU A 158 -14.53 21.96 -7.68
C GLU A 158 -13.89 22.76 -6.54
N ASN A 159 -14.65 23.09 -5.49
CA ASN A 159 -14.15 23.80 -4.31
C ASN A 159 -13.11 22.96 -3.54
N VAL A 160 -13.41 21.68 -3.31
CA VAL A 160 -12.45 20.74 -2.69
C VAL A 160 -11.21 20.59 -3.56
N THR A 161 -11.38 20.43 -4.87
CA THR A 161 -10.27 20.35 -5.82
C THR A 161 -9.39 21.60 -5.74
N HIS A 162 -9.99 22.79 -5.80
CA HIS A 162 -9.30 24.08 -5.74
C HIS A 162 -8.53 24.25 -4.42
N ALA A 163 -9.14 23.89 -3.29
CA ALA A 163 -8.51 23.93 -1.98
C ALA A 163 -7.25 23.04 -1.91
N LEU A 164 -7.30 21.85 -2.49
CA LEU A 164 -6.17 20.90 -2.47
C LEU A 164 -5.02 21.29 -3.42
N VAL A 165 -5.31 22.04 -4.48
CA VAL A 165 -4.29 22.53 -5.43
C VAL A 165 -3.82 23.95 -5.15
N CYS A 166 -4.32 24.59 -4.09
CA CYS A 166 -4.03 25.99 -3.84
C CYS A 166 -2.51 26.23 -3.58
N PRO A 167 -1.96 27.37 -4.01
CA PRO A 167 -0.52 27.63 -3.89
C PRO A 167 0.02 27.59 -2.45
N SER A 168 -0.79 27.97 -1.45
CA SER A 168 -0.39 27.96 -0.04
C SER A 168 -0.09 26.54 0.46
N VAL A 169 -0.96 25.58 0.13
CA VAL A 169 -0.74 24.17 0.45
C VAL A 169 0.48 23.65 -0.28
N ARG A 170 0.61 23.93 -1.59
CA ARG A 170 1.79 23.51 -2.36
C ARG A 170 3.10 24.03 -1.73
N ASN A 171 3.15 25.31 -1.37
CA ASN A 171 4.31 25.91 -0.72
C ASN A 171 4.60 25.32 0.66
N PHE A 172 3.56 25.02 1.45
CA PHE A 172 3.72 24.31 2.71
C PHE A 172 4.39 22.95 2.48
N ARG A 173 3.93 22.17 1.49
CA ARG A 173 4.53 20.86 1.17
C ARG A 173 5.99 20.98 0.77
N THR A 174 6.33 21.89 -0.15
CA THR A 174 7.71 22.10 -0.59
C THR A 174 8.63 22.43 0.59
N ARG A 175 8.19 23.30 1.51
CA ARG A 175 8.98 23.63 2.71
C ARG A 175 9.16 22.43 3.65
N GLN A 176 8.13 21.61 3.83
CA GLN A 176 8.25 20.42 4.69
C GLN A 176 9.26 19.43 4.10
N LEU A 177 9.20 19.18 2.79
CA LEU A 177 10.15 18.28 2.12
C LEU A 177 11.59 18.79 2.21
N SER A 178 11.82 20.08 1.97
CA SER A 178 13.18 20.66 2.10
C SER A 178 13.71 20.60 3.53
N ASN A 179 12.86 20.86 4.54
CA ASN A 179 13.28 20.76 5.94
C ASN A 179 13.61 19.32 6.35
N ASP A 180 12.87 18.34 5.84
CA ASP A 180 13.13 16.92 6.13
C ASP A 180 14.43 16.45 5.42
N GLU A 181 14.75 16.97 4.22
CA GLU A 181 16.04 16.75 3.56
C GLU A 181 17.23 17.33 4.35
N ASP A 182 17.08 18.55 4.88
CA ASP A 182 18.13 19.22 5.68
C ASP A 182 18.42 18.45 6.98
N LEU A 183 17.39 17.89 7.63
CA LEU A 183 17.54 17.06 8.83
C LEU A 183 18.29 15.76 8.56
N LEU A 184 18.11 15.17 7.37
CA LEU A 184 18.84 13.97 6.96
C LEU A 184 20.32 14.27 6.62
N GLY A 185 20.63 15.49 6.20
CA GLY A 185 21.99 15.91 5.82
C GLY A 185 22.90 16.31 6.98
N GLN A 186 22.35 16.70 8.14
CA GLN A 186 23.13 17.24 9.27
C GLN A 186 23.47 16.22 10.37
N GLY A 187 23.00 14.97 10.26
CA GLY A 187 23.33 13.92 11.22
C GLY A 187 24.78 13.45 11.06
N ASN A 188 25.66 13.79 12.01
CA ASN A 188 26.98 13.16 12.13
C ASN A 188 26.81 11.63 12.11
N HIS A 189 27.30 10.98 11.04
CA HIS A 189 27.09 9.57 10.70
C HIS A 189 27.62 8.54 11.71
N GLN A 190 28.05 8.95 12.90
CA GLN A 190 28.68 8.06 13.89
C GLN A 190 27.69 7.46 14.90
N ASP A 191 26.49 8.02 15.05
CA ASP A 191 25.49 7.40 15.92
C ASP A 191 24.61 6.46 15.07
N PRO A 192 24.54 5.15 15.35
CA PRO A 192 23.58 4.25 14.73
C PRO A 192 22.19 4.66 15.21
N SER A 193 21.65 5.71 14.58
CA SER A 193 20.27 6.17 14.73
C SER A 193 19.37 4.93 14.70
N PRO A 194 18.43 4.79 15.65
CA PRO A 194 17.56 3.62 15.70
C PRO A 194 16.88 3.42 14.35
N ASP A 195 16.79 2.16 13.90
CA ASP A 195 16.27 1.75 12.59
C ASP A 195 14.86 2.31 12.25
N PHE A 196 14.20 2.95 13.21
CA PHE A 196 12.83 3.47 13.19
C PHE A 196 12.68 5.00 13.04
N VAL A 197 13.77 5.80 13.07
CA VAL A 197 13.66 7.28 12.91
C VAL A 197 12.97 7.71 11.60
N PRO A 198 13.19 7.04 10.45
CA PRO A 198 12.50 7.40 9.21
C PRO A 198 10.99 7.19 9.26
N GLU A 199 10.51 6.13 9.92
CA GLU A 199 9.08 5.79 10.01
C GLU A 199 8.28 6.88 10.72
N TYR A 200 8.83 7.41 11.81
CA TYR A 200 8.18 8.47 12.59
C TYR A 200 8.10 9.77 11.79
N ASN A 201 9.13 10.11 11.04
CA ASN A 201 9.16 11.33 10.21
C ASN A 201 8.16 11.26 9.05
N GLU A 202 8.02 10.09 8.41
CA GLU A 202 7.08 9.88 7.29
C GLU A 202 5.62 9.91 7.75
N LEU A 203 5.31 9.25 8.87
CA LEU A 203 3.97 9.31 9.48
C LEU A 203 3.63 10.72 9.94
N GLN A 204 4.58 11.44 10.52
CA GLN A 204 4.42 12.86 10.84
C GLN A 204 4.20 13.71 9.60
N LEU A 205 4.90 13.44 8.50
CA LEU A 205 4.72 14.16 7.24
C LEU A 205 3.31 13.91 6.70
N LEU A 206 2.84 12.66 6.69
CA LEU A 206 1.48 12.32 6.28
C LEU A 206 0.44 13.03 7.16
N GLY A 207 0.61 13.02 8.49
CA GLY A 207 -0.25 13.75 9.43
C GLY A 207 -0.27 15.26 9.17
N ARG A 208 0.90 15.88 8.92
CA ARG A 208 1.03 17.30 8.55
C ARG A 208 0.28 17.61 7.23
N LEU A 209 0.33 16.71 6.26
CA LEU A 209 -0.38 16.85 4.98
C LEU A 209 -1.89 16.74 5.13
N TYR A 210 -2.39 15.80 5.93
CA TYR A 210 -3.82 15.71 6.26
C TYR A 210 -4.31 16.97 6.96
N TYR A 211 -3.57 17.44 7.96
CA TYR A 211 -3.90 18.69 8.65
C TYR A 211 -3.99 19.87 7.67
N SER A 212 -3.02 20.00 6.76
CA SER A 212 -3.05 21.05 5.73
C SER A 212 -4.24 20.90 4.76
N ALA A 213 -4.65 19.66 4.44
CA ALA A 213 -5.82 19.39 3.61
C ALA A 213 -7.11 19.85 4.29
N ILE A 214 -7.30 19.39 5.54
CA ILE A 214 -8.46 19.72 6.38
C ILE A 214 -8.61 21.23 6.50
N ARG A 215 -7.51 21.94 6.82
CA ARG A 215 -7.51 23.41 6.93
C ARG A 215 -7.90 24.12 5.65
N SER A 216 -7.50 23.58 4.50
CA SER A 216 -7.81 24.20 3.20
C SER A 216 -9.25 23.94 2.77
N CYS A 217 -9.79 22.77 3.15
CA CYS A 217 -11.17 22.37 2.91
C CYS A 217 -12.13 22.75 4.06
N GLU A 218 -11.71 23.60 5.00
CA GLU A 218 -12.50 23.96 6.19
C GLU A 218 -13.87 24.56 5.83
N HIS A 219 -13.93 25.37 4.78
CA HIS A 219 -15.19 25.94 4.28
C HIS A 219 -16.12 24.87 3.70
N CYS A 220 -15.61 23.92 2.90
CA CYS A 220 -16.39 22.80 2.36
C CYS A 220 -16.92 21.90 3.48
N LEU A 221 -16.09 21.62 4.50
CA LEU A 221 -16.50 20.82 5.65
C LEU A 221 -17.66 21.50 6.39
N ARG A 222 -17.56 22.81 6.66
CA ARG A 222 -18.64 23.59 7.30
C ARG A 222 -19.89 23.68 6.44
N GLU A 223 -19.75 23.75 5.11
CA GLU A 223 -20.88 23.78 4.19
C GLU A 223 -21.72 22.50 4.28
N VAL A 224 -21.08 21.34 4.37
CA VAL A 224 -21.75 20.04 4.55
C VAL A 224 -22.18 19.82 6.01
N GLY A 225 -21.50 20.47 6.97
CA GLY A 225 -21.70 20.26 8.41
C GLY A 225 -20.82 19.16 9.00
N LEU A 226 -19.74 18.79 8.32
CA LEU A 226 -18.81 17.74 8.75
C LEU A 226 -17.78 18.28 9.76
N SER A 227 -17.28 17.38 10.61
CA SER A 227 -16.23 17.66 11.59
C SER A 227 -14.91 18.06 10.92
N MET A 228 -14.14 18.92 11.60
CA MET A 228 -12.83 19.40 11.12
C MET A 228 -11.69 18.45 11.53
N ASP A 229 -11.89 17.16 11.34
CA ASP A 229 -10.93 16.11 11.64
C ASP A 229 -10.70 15.19 10.43
N HIS A 230 -9.94 14.11 10.63
CA HIS A 230 -9.65 13.13 9.60
C HIS A 230 -10.91 12.40 9.10
N VAL A 231 -11.87 12.08 9.99
CA VAL A 231 -13.10 11.35 9.66
C VAL A 231 -13.98 12.23 8.79
N GLY A 232 -14.29 13.46 9.24
CA GLY A 232 -15.10 14.41 8.48
C GLY A 232 -14.50 14.71 7.11
N PHE A 233 -13.18 14.89 7.03
CA PHE A 233 -12.49 15.06 5.75
C PHE A 233 -12.55 13.82 4.86
N THR A 234 -12.37 12.62 5.40
CA THR A 234 -12.47 11.37 4.62
C THR A 234 -13.88 11.17 4.07
N VAL A 235 -14.91 11.48 4.87
CA VAL A 235 -16.31 11.43 4.45
C VAL A 235 -16.58 12.42 3.33
N LEU A 236 -16.09 13.66 3.45
CA LEU A 236 -16.21 14.67 2.40
C LEU A 236 -15.65 14.17 1.07
N LEU A 237 -14.45 13.58 1.09
CA LEU A 237 -13.80 13.05 -0.12
C LEU A 237 -14.58 11.88 -0.71
N ALA A 238 -15.01 10.93 0.11
CA ALA A 238 -15.77 9.78 -0.33
C ALA A 238 -17.12 10.18 -0.94
N PHE A 239 -17.78 11.16 -0.33
CA PHE A 239 -19.02 11.75 -0.82
C PHE A 239 -18.84 12.44 -2.18
N CYS A 240 -17.80 13.26 -2.32
CA CYS A 240 -17.47 13.92 -3.60
C CYS A 240 -17.18 12.91 -4.72
N ARG A 241 -16.46 11.82 -4.42
CA ARG A 241 -16.18 10.74 -5.38
C ARG A 241 -17.45 9.99 -5.78
N ALA A 242 -18.32 9.66 -4.82
CA ALA A 242 -19.60 9.01 -5.08
C ALA A 242 -20.46 9.83 -6.04
N ALA A 243 -20.55 11.14 -5.78
CA ALA A 243 -21.31 12.04 -6.62
C ALA A 243 -20.72 12.17 -8.03
N ALA A 244 -19.39 12.25 -8.15
CA ALA A 244 -18.72 12.31 -9.45
C ALA A 244 -18.90 11.05 -10.30
N ALA A 245 -19.06 9.89 -9.65
CA ALA A 245 -19.28 8.60 -10.29
C ALA A 245 -20.75 8.35 -10.67
N ALA A 246 -21.70 8.98 -9.96
CA ALA A 246 -23.13 8.82 -10.18
C ALA A 246 -23.68 9.63 -11.37
N MET A 247 -22.88 10.52 -11.98
CA MET A 247 -23.35 11.37 -13.07
C MET A 247 -23.69 10.55 -14.32
N PRO A 248 -24.95 10.54 -14.79
CA PRO A 248 -25.29 9.88 -16.02
C PRO A 248 -24.54 10.56 -17.18
N LEU A 249 -23.90 9.76 -18.04
CA LEU A 249 -23.39 10.21 -19.35
C LEU A 249 -24.58 10.77 -20.14
N ARG A 250 -24.83 12.08 -19.98
CA ARG A 250 -25.92 12.78 -20.63
C ARG A 250 -25.66 12.79 -22.13
N ASN A 251 -26.24 11.80 -22.80
CA ASN A 251 -26.71 11.84 -24.19
C ASN A 251 -25.81 12.63 -25.16
N GLU A 252 -24.56 12.18 -25.35
CA GLU A 252 -23.90 12.42 -26.62
C GLU A 252 -24.48 11.40 -27.61
N ASN A 253 -25.26 11.90 -28.56
CA ASN A 253 -25.91 11.09 -29.58
C ASN A 253 -24.85 10.30 -30.39
N SER A 254 -24.84 8.96 -30.25
CA SER A 254 -24.06 7.96 -31.00
C SER A 254 -22.56 7.82 -30.58
N PRO A 255 -21.95 6.61 -30.47
CA PRO A 255 -22.18 5.43 -31.31
C PRO A 255 -22.21 4.03 -30.64
N THR A 256 -22.74 3.08 -31.42
CA THR A 256 -22.62 1.60 -31.41
C THR A 256 -22.53 0.84 -30.07
N MET A 257 -23.58 0.05 -29.80
CA MET A 257 -23.73 -0.87 -28.66
C MET A 257 -22.54 -1.80 -28.38
N LEU A 258 -21.70 -2.12 -29.36
CA LEU A 258 -20.57 -3.04 -29.17
C LEU A 258 -19.39 -2.43 -28.39
N ALA A 259 -19.23 -1.10 -28.37
CA ALA A 259 -18.16 -0.44 -27.61
C ALA A 259 -18.47 -0.34 -26.09
N ARG A 260 -19.73 -0.54 -25.68
CA ARG A 260 -20.15 -0.45 -24.27
C ARG A 260 -19.70 -1.63 -23.41
N ASN A 261 -19.51 -2.81 -24.00
CA ASN A 261 -19.28 -4.05 -23.24
C ASN A 261 -17.81 -4.35 -22.94
N LEU A 262 -16.85 -3.66 -23.58
CA LEU A 262 -15.42 -3.93 -23.41
C LEU A 262 -14.59 -2.77 -22.83
N ALA A 263 -15.18 -1.57 -22.63
CA ALA A 263 -14.41 -0.37 -22.26
C ALA A 263 -14.98 0.49 -21.12
N SER A 264 -16.11 0.16 -20.50
CA SER A 264 -16.73 1.07 -19.52
C SER A 264 -16.26 0.84 -18.08
N LEU A 265 -14.96 1.05 -17.84
CA LEU A 265 -14.54 1.48 -16.50
C LEU A 265 -15.36 2.74 -16.12
N PRO A 266 -15.65 2.95 -14.82
CA PRO A 266 -16.24 4.18 -14.34
C PRO A 266 -15.48 5.41 -14.84
N VAL A 267 -16.01 6.08 -15.87
CA VAL A 267 -15.48 7.38 -16.28
C VAL A 267 -16.06 8.38 -15.29
N LEU A 268 -15.25 8.75 -14.29
CA LEU A 268 -15.55 9.87 -13.40
C LEU A 268 -15.91 11.10 -14.24
N SER A 269 -16.81 11.95 -13.73
CA SER A 269 -17.04 13.27 -14.33
C SER A 269 -15.72 14.04 -14.50
N LYS A 270 -15.68 15.03 -15.40
CA LYS A 270 -14.48 15.87 -15.58
C LYS A 270 -14.01 16.49 -14.26
N SER A 271 -14.96 16.90 -13.41
CA SER A 271 -14.69 17.41 -12.07
C SER A 271 -14.18 16.32 -11.12
N GLY A 272 -14.74 15.10 -11.19
CA GLY A 272 -14.23 13.93 -10.48
C GLY A 272 -12.80 13.56 -10.83
N LEU A 273 -12.45 13.57 -12.13
CA LEU A 273 -11.07 13.34 -12.59
C LEU A 273 -10.11 14.42 -12.06
N LYS A 274 -10.54 15.68 -12.02
CA LYS A 274 -9.74 16.77 -11.43
C LYS A 274 -9.57 16.59 -9.92
N LEU A 275 -10.62 16.19 -9.21
CA LEU A 275 -10.56 15.91 -7.77
C LEU A 275 -9.61 14.76 -7.48
N ASP A 276 -9.71 13.66 -8.23
CA ASP A 276 -8.80 12.53 -8.13
C ASP A 276 -7.36 12.96 -8.40
N ALA A 277 -7.14 13.77 -9.44
CA ALA A 277 -5.82 14.34 -9.73
C ALA A 277 -5.35 15.30 -8.63
N ALA A 278 -6.22 16.06 -7.97
CA ALA A 278 -5.87 16.96 -6.89
C ALA A 278 -5.58 16.22 -5.59
N LEU A 279 -6.36 15.19 -5.25
CA LEU A 279 -6.16 14.31 -4.10
C LEU A 279 -4.91 13.48 -4.25
N SER A 280 -4.75 12.92 -5.45
CA SER A 280 -3.51 12.41 -5.98
C SER A 280 -2.48 13.49 -5.70
N ASN A 281 -2.31 14.58 -6.43
CA ASN A 281 -1.29 15.61 -6.19
C ASN A 281 -1.15 16.14 -4.75
N HIS A 282 -2.18 16.09 -3.90
CA HIS A 282 -2.11 16.57 -2.51
C HIS A 282 -1.32 15.63 -1.64
N PHE A 283 -1.81 14.41 -1.55
CA PHE A 283 -1.11 13.35 -0.85
C PHE A 283 0.07 12.84 -1.70
N ASN A 284 0.08 13.21 -2.99
CA ASN A 284 1.06 12.87 -4.01
C ASN A 284 2.09 13.95 -4.31
N GLY A 285 2.06 15.10 -3.62
CA GLY A 285 3.20 16.01 -3.56
C GLY A 285 4.42 15.32 -2.94
N MET A 286 4.19 14.18 -2.29
CA MET A 286 5.11 13.05 -2.25
C MET A 286 4.90 12.22 -3.55
N THR A 287 3.94 11.31 -3.57
CA THR A 287 3.35 10.40 -4.59
C THR A 287 3.11 10.48 -6.11
N ALA A 288 3.71 11.28 -7.00
CA ALA A 288 3.16 11.49 -8.39
C ALA A 288 2.36 10.29 -8.99
N PRO A 289 1.11 10.45 -9.49
CA PRO A 289 0.36 9.34 -10.06
C PRO A 289 1.22 8.65 -11.13
N GLY A 290 1.41 7.35 -10.95
CA GLY A 290 2.32 6.55 -11.76
C GLY A 290 3.49 5.94 -11.02
N CYS A 291 4.24 5.20 -11.80
CA CYS A 291 5.35 4.37 -11.36
C CYS A 291 6.44 5.19 -10.67
N ARG A 292 6.74 4.90 -9.40
CA ARG A 292 7.84 5.53 -8.67
C ARG A 292 9.09 4.68 -8.72
N PHE A 293 10.21 5.34 -9.01
CA PHE A 293 11.53 4.74 -9.09
C PHE A 293 12.51 5.63 -8.34
N LEU A 294 13.11 5.11 -7.28
CA LEU A 294 14.09 5.82 -6.47
C LEU A 294 15.32 4.94 -6.30
N PHE A 295 16.45 5.35 -6.87
CA PHE A 295 17.72 4.75 -6.51
C PHE A 295 18.09 5.17 -5.09
N SER A 296 18.44 4.19 -4.26
CA SER A 296 18.88 4.49 -2.91
C SER A 296 20.21 5.24 -2.93
N PRO A 297 20.32 6.40 -2.25
CA PRO A 297 21.59 7.11 -2.14
C PRO A 297 22.59 6.40 -1.22
N ARG A 298 22.16 5.38 -0.47
CA ARG A 298 22.95 4.67 0.55
C ARG A 298 23.59 3.36 0.04
N HIS A 299 23.22 2.90 -1.15
CA HIS A 299 23.64 1.60 -1.67
C HIS A 299 24.47 1.77 -2.94
N GLY A 300 25.51 0.95 -3.09
CA GLY A 300 26.30 0.85 -4.31
C GLY A 300 27.12 2.09 -4.69
N LEU A 301 27.16 3.12 -3.84
CA LEU A 301 28.10 4.22 -3.95
C LEU A 301 29.33 3.89 -3.12
N ASP A 302 30.43 3.59 -3.81
CA ASP A 302 31.74 3.45 -3.19
C ASP A 302 32.13 4.81 -2.58
N ASN A 303 32.23 4.89 -1.26
CA ASN A 303 32.54 6.13 -0.54
C ASN A 303 33.99 6.62 -0.74
N MET A 304 34.74 6.02 -1.67
CA MET A 304 36.09 6.42 -2.08
C MET A 304 36.21 7.88 -2.58
N THR A 305 35.10 8.62 -2.72
CA THR A 305 35.10 10.08 -2.99
C THR A 305 35.76 10.94 -1.90
N ILE A 306 36.13 10.41 -0.74
CA ILE A 306 36.80 11.19 0.33
C ILE A 306 38.16 11.76 -0.12
N LEU A 307 38.75 11.28 -1.23
CA LEU A 307 40.04 11.76 -1.74
C LEU A 307 39.98 12.58 -3.05
N GLY A 308 38.82 13.12 -3.43
CA GLY A 308 38.78 14.38 -4.20
C GLY A 308 38.51 14.33 -5.71
N GLU A 309 38.73 13.25 -6.46
CA GLU A 309 38.51 13.28 -7.94
C GLU A 309 37.95 11.99 -8.58
N GLY A 310 37.39 11.06 -7.78
CA GLY A 310 36.89 9.78 -8.30
C GLY A 310 35.53 9.88 -9.02
N VAL A 311 35.48 9.43 -10.28
CA VAL A 311 34.20 9.17 -10.99
C VAL A 311 33.42 8.10 -10.23
N ARG A 312 32.24 8.45 -9.70
CA ARG A 312 31.32 7.49 -9.08
C ARG A 312 30.96 6.38 -10.07
N ARG A 313 31.40 5.15 -9.79
CA ARG A 313 30.99 3.94 -10.52
C ARG A 313 29.87 3.26 -9.75
N ARG A 314 28.84 2.83 -10.46
CA ARG A 314 27.73 2.04 -9.91
C ARG A 314 28.12 0.56 -9.83
N SER A 315 27.50 -0.18 -8.92
CA SER A 315 27.68 -1.63 -8.86
C SER A 315 27.20 -2.31 -10.16
N LYS A 316 27.73 -3.51 -10.43
CA LYS A 316 27.23 -4.41 -11.49
C LYS A 316 25.96 -5.16 -11.10
N ARG A 317 25.61 -5.15 -9.81
CA ARG A 317 24.43 -5.80 -9.25
C ARG A 317 23.38 -4.77 -8.84
N LEU A 318 22.14 -5.05 -9.18
CA LEU A 318 20.97 -4.26 -8.80
C LEU A 318 19.98 -5.13 -8.04
N ILE A 319 19.53 -4.64 -6.88
CA ILE A 319 18.35 -5.17 -6.20
C ILE A 319 17.18 -4.21 -6.45
N ILE A 320 16.11 -4.72 -7.04
CA ILE A 320 14.86 -3.98 -7.24
C ILE A 320 13.91 -4.35 -6.10
N ALA A 321 13.61 -3.38 -5.23
CA ALA A 321 12.76 -3.58 -4.06
C ALA A 321 11.39 -2.93 -4.26
N PHE A 322 10.33 -3.75 -4.29
CA PHE A 322 8.95 -3.31 -4.52
C PHE A 322 8.22 -3.05 -3.21
N SER A 323 7.51 -1.92 -3.14
CA SER A 323 6.71 -1.53 -1.97
C SER A 323 5.34 -2.21 -1.93
N SER A 324 4.88 -2.54 -0.73
CA SER A 324 3.48 -2.83 -0.44
C SER A 324 2.65 -1.61 -0.04
N LEU A 325 3.28 -0.47 0.23
CA LEU A 325 2.60 0.75 0.66
C LEU A 325 2.48 1.70 -0.54
N GLY A 326 1.25 1.97 -0.98
CA GLY A 326 1.01 2.96 -2.05
C GLY A 326 1.11 4.42 -1.59
N ASN A 327 1.68 4.66 -0.42
CA ASN A 327 2.29 5.96 -0.12
C ASN A 327 3.62 6.14 -0.87
N GLY A 328 3.98 5.20 -1.75
CA GLY A 328 5.12 5.29 -2.65
C GLY A 328 6.46 5.24 -1.94
N LEU A 329 6.48 4.80 -0.69
CA LEU A 329 7.66 4.60 0.12
C LEU A 329 7.87 3.10 0.21
N VAL A 330 9.05 2.62 -0.16
CA VAL A 330 9.37 1.21 0.05
C VAL A 330 9.46 0.99 1.54
N ARG A 331 8.76 -0.05 1.99
CA ARG A 331 8.78 -0.55 3.34
C ARG A 331 10.21 -0.53 3.93
N PHE A 332 10.34 0.23 5.01
CA PHE A 332 11.62 0.58 5.62
C PHE A 332 12.41 -0.65 6.07
N GLU A 333 11.74 -1.78 6.33
CA GLU A 333 12.40 -3.03 6.69
C GLU A 333 13.40 -3.49 5.62
N PHE A 334 13.12 -3.26 4.34
CA PHE A 334 14.09 -3.55 3.29
C PHE A 334 15.21 -2.53 3.25
N GLY A 335 14.92 -1.24 3.39
CA GLY A 335 15.95 -0.19 3.30
C GLY A 335 17.06 -0.35 4.34
N GLY A 336 16.71 -0.55 5.61
CA GLY A 336 17.69 -0.76 6.68
C GLY A 336 18.42 -2.10 6.57
N SER A 337 17.69 -3.18 6.28
CA SER A 337 18.26 -4.53 6.21
C SER A 337 19.16 -4.73 4.99
N LEU A 338 18.80 -4.17 3.82
CA LEU A 338 19.66 -4.14 2.64
C LEU A 338 20.91 -3.29 2.87
N ALA A 339 20.81 -2.17 3.60
CA ALA A 339 21.98 -1.36 3.93
C ALA A 339 22.92 -2.10 4.89
N LYS A 340 22.36 -2.87 5.84
CA LYS A 340 23.13 -3.76 6.71
C LYS A 340 23.81 -4.88 5.90
N LEU A 341 23.08 -5.55 5.00
CA LEU A 341 23.62 -6.59 4.12
C LEU A 341 24.74 -6.04 3.22
N ASN A 342 24.56 -4.88 2.61
CA ASN A 342 25.57 -4.28 1.74
C ASN A 342 26.85 -3.90 2.51
N ARG A 343 26.72 -3.47 3.78
CA ARG A 343 27.88 -3.26 4.67
C ARG A 343 28.60 -4.56 4.99
N MET A 344 27.86 -5.63 5.33
CA MET A 344 28.46 -6.93 5.62
C MET A 344 29.29 -7.47 4.44
N LEU A 345 28.81 -7.29 3.20
CA LEU A 345 29.55 -7.67 1.99
C LEU A 345 30.79 -6.80 1.75
N HIS A 346 30.76 -5.53 2.18
CA HIS A 346 31.90 -4.66 2.09
C HIS A 346 32.98 -5.03 3.13
N ASP A 347 32.55 -5.39 4.34
CA ASP A 347 33.46 -5.76 5.43
C ASP A 347 34.12 -7.14 5.21
N SER A 348 33.42 -8.10 4.58
CA SER A 348 33.98 -9.42 4.26
C SER A 348 35.15 -9.32 3.28
N ASP A 349 35.06 -8.44 2.30
CA ASP A 349 36.09 -8.28 1.25
C ASP A 349 37.38 -7.65 1.77
N PHE A 350 37.31 -6.94 2.90
CA PHE A 350 38.48 -6.35 3.54
C PHE A 350 39.36 -7.40 4.21
N LEU A 351 38.74 -8.41 4.83
CA LEU A 351 39.45 -9.45 5.57
C LEU A 351 40.22 -10.41 4.65
N ASP A 352 39.73 -10.65 3.43
CA ASP A 352 40.39 -11.55 2.48
C ASP A 352 41.57 -10.89 1.73
N ASN A 353 41.64 -9.55 1.69
CA ASN A 353 42.64 -8.81 0.90
C ASN A 353 43.85 -8.28 1.69
N GLU A 354 43.91 -8.38 3.02
CA GLU A 354 45.07 -7.92 3.82
C GLU A 354 46.38 -8.69 3.52
N THR A 355 46.34 -9.76 2.72
CA THR A 355 47.50 -10.64 2.50
C THR A 355 48.33 -10.33 1.23
N ILE A 356 47.98 -9.33 0.42
CA ILE A 356 48.72 -9.02 -0.83
C ILE A 356 49.31 -7.59 -0.78
N SER A 357 50.47 -7.45 -0.15
CA SER A 357 51.29 -6.24 -0.20
C SER A 357 52.09 -6.19 -1.51
N HIS A 358 51.49 -5.65 -2.57
CA HIS A 358 52.24 -5.21 -3.76
C HIS A 358 52.06 -3.71 -3.95
N GLU A 359 53.15 -2.98 -3.73
CA GLU A 359 53.22 -1.52 -3.52
C GLU A 359 52.87 -0.62 -4.71
N ASP A 360 52.39 -1.11 -5.87
CA ASP A 360 52.48 -0.29 -7.11
C ASP A 360 51.28 -0.30 -8.08
N SER A 361 50.06 -0.64 -7.65
CA SER A 361 48.88 -0.56 -8.53
C SER A 361 47.69 0.18 -7.91
N SER A 362 47.49 1.43 -8.33
CA SER A 362 46.39 2.30 -7.90
C SER A 362 45.03 1.95 -8.54
N TYR A 363 44.77 0.68 -8.84
CA TYR A 363 43.47 0.27 -9.39
C TYR A 363 42.43 0.23 -8.27
N VAL A 364 41.44 1.13 -8.35
CA VAL A 364 40.25 1.10 -7.49
C VAL A 364 39.41 -0.11 -7.88
N ILE A 365 39.53 -1.19 -7.11
CA ILE A 365 38.69 -2.39 -7.23
C ILE A 365 37.42 -2.12 -6.42
N THR A 366 36.32 -1.82 -7.11
CA THR A 366 34.99 -1.87 -6.49
C THR A 366 34.74 -3.31 -6.04
N SER A 367 34.42 -3.54 -4.77
CA SER A 367 34.03 -4.88 -4.26
C SER A 367 33.01 -5.50 -5.22
N PRO A 368 33.28 -6.69 -5.80
CA PRO A 368 32.40 -7.33 -6.77
C PRO A 368 31.07 -7.79 -6.13
N HIS A 369 30.95 -7.69 -4.81
CA HIS A 369 29.82 -8.22 -4.04
C HIS A 369 28.79 -7.16 -3.64
N THR A 370 29.14 -5.86 -3.63
CA THR A 370 28.19 -4.77 -3.34
C THR A 370 27.10 -4.64 -4.40
N PHE A 371 26.00 -3.96 -4.07
CA PHE A 371 24.87 -3.76 -4.98
C PHE A 371 24.24 -2.36 -4.87
N ASP A 372 23.66 -1.90 -5.98
CA ASP A 372 22.74 -0.77 -6.00
C ASP A 372 21.34 -1.26 -5.60
N VAL A 373 20.52 -0.36 -5.05
CA VAL A 373 19.10 -0.64 -4.77
C VAL A 373 18.21 0.35 -5.51
N LEU A 374 17.24 -0.18 -6.25
CA LEU A 374 16.16 0.58 -6.87
C LEU A 374 14.85 0.28 -6.14
N PHE A 375 14.35 1.29 -5.43
CA PHE A 375 13.05 1.25 -4.80
C PHE A 375 11.95 1.57 -5.79
N VAL A 376 10.97 0.69 -5.88
CA VAL A 376 9.84 0.80 -6.79
C VAL A 376 8.55 0.78 -5.98
N ALA A 377 7.63 1.67 -6.30
CA ALA A 377 6.37 1.72 -5.59
C ALA A 377 5.21 2.03 -6.52
N ASP A 378 4.03 1.58 -6.09
CA ASP A 378 2.75 1.83 -6.74
C ASP A 378 1.88 2.77 -5.88
N PRO A 379 1.96 4.09 -6.10
CA PRO A 379 1.13 5.10 -5.44
C PRO A 379 -0.36 4.84 -5.42
N SER A 380 -0.85 4.14 -6.44
CA SER A 380 -2.27 3.92 -6.64
C SER A 380 -2.77 2.67 -5.92
N GLN A 381 -1.86 1.92 -5.27
CA GLN A 381 -2.13 0.62 -4.67
C GLN A 381 -2.91 -0.28 -5.62
N SER A 382 -2.55 -0.27 -6.90
CA SER A 382 -3.20 -1.00 -7.98
C SER A 382 -2.52 -2.34 -8.30
N TRP A 383 -1.64 -2.84 -7.44
CA TRP A 383 -0.82 -4.03 -7.74
C TRP A 383 -0.02 -3.83 -9.02
N TYR A 384 0.50 -2.60 -9.19
CA TYR A 384 1.32 -2.18 -10.32
C TYR A 384 0.58 -2.27 -11.66
N GLN A 385 -0.75 -2.12 -11.62
CA GLN A 385 -1.63 -2.18 -12.79
C GLN A 385 -2.04 -0.81 -13.31
N LYS A 386 -1.87 0.29 -12.57
CA LYS A 386 -2.20 1.64 -13.05
C LYS A 386 -0.99 2.39 -13.58
N ASP A 387 -1.15 3.00 -14.73
CA ASP A 387 -0.15 3.85 -15.36
C ASP A 387 -0.04 5.24 -14.69
N SER A 388 0.82 6.10 -15.22
CA SER A 388 0.97 7.49 -14.76
C SER A 388 -0.24 8.39 -15.00
N HIS A 389 -1.21 7.92 -15.79
CA HIS A 389 -2.49 8.56 -16.02
C HIS A 389 -3.62 7.95 -15.15
N GLY A 390 -3.30 7.00 -14.27
CA GLY A 390 -4.24 6.31 -13.39
C GLY A 390 -5.12 5.28 -14.10
N GLN A 391 -4.82 4.94 -15.36
CA GLN A 391 -5.54 3.93 -16.14
C GLN A 391 -4.98 2.55 -15.84
N PHE A 392 -5.87 1.54 -15.74
CA PHE A 392 -5.43 0.14 -15.70
C PHE A 392 -4.68 -0.23 -16.99
N TYR A 393 -3.93 -1.35 -16.98
CA TYR A 393 -2.96 -1.72 -18.03
C TYR A 393 -1.67 -0.87 -18.02
N GLY A 394 -1.25 -0.45 -16.82
CA GLY A 394 0.02 0.23 -16.58
C GLY A 394 1.23 -0.70 -16.48
N PHE A 395 1.05 -2.03 -16.58
CA PHE A 395 2.13 -3.01 -16.52
C PHE A 395 3.25 -2.67 -17.52
N GLU A 396 2.89 -2.32 -18.75
CA GLU A 396 3.81 -1.95 -19.83
C GLU A 396 4.66 -0.73 -19.46
N GLU A 397 4.09 0.24 -18.75
CA GLU A 397 4.81 1.42 -18.29
C GLU A 397 5.86 1.05 -17.23
N TYR A 398 5.47 0.23 -16.23
CA TYR A 398 6.39 -0.27 -15.21
C TYR A 398 7.50 -1.11 -15.84
N ASP A 399 7.16 -2.09 -16.69
CA ASP A 399 8.13 -2.98 -17.35
C ASP A 399 9.14 -2.18 -18.18
N LYS A 400 8.67 -1.23 -19.00
CA LYS A 400 9.54 -0.36 -19.79
C LYS A 400 10.51 0.42 -18.93
N ARG A 401 10.03 1.04 -17.85
CA ARG A 401 10.87 1.84 -16.94
C ARG A 401 11.87 0.98 -16.16
N LEU A 402 11.43 -0.18 -15.69
CA LEU A 402 12.28 -1.16 -15.01
C LEU A 402 13.41 -1.64 -15.92
N ARG A 403 13.12 -2.01 -17.17
CA ARG A 403 14.15 -2.40 -18.16
C ARG A 403 15.17 -1.31 -18.41
N LEU A 404 14.71 -0.06 -18.55
CA LEU A 404 15.61 1.08 -18.76
C LEU A 404 16.54 1.28 -17.56
N ALA A 405 16.00 1.20 -16.34
CA ALA A 405 16.78 1.33 -15.11
C ALA A 405 17.75 0.17 -14.90
N ALA A 406 17.34 -1.05 -15.25
CA ALA A 406 18.13 -2.27 -15.06
C ALA A 406 19.18 -2.52 -16.16
N LYS A 407 19.04 -1.88 -17.34
CA LYS A 407 19.94 -2.05 -18.50
C LYS A 407 21.45 -1.99 -18.18
N PRO A 408 21.95 -1.13 -17.28
CA PRO A 408 23.38 -1.06 -16.97
C PRO A 408 23.93 -2.22 -16.12
N TYR A 409 23.05 -3.04 -15.53
CA TYR A 409 23.39 -4.05 -14.53
C TYR A 409 23.39 -5.45 -15.14
N SER A 410 24.37 -6.27 -14.77
CA SER A 410 24.48 -7.66 -15.25
C SER A 410 23.78 -8.65 -14.33
N ARG A 411 23.66 -8.31 -13.05
CA ARG A 411 23.01 -9.14 -12.02
C ARG A 411 21.83 -8.38 -11.44
N ILE A 412 20.64 -8.92 -11.58
CA ILE A 412 19.39 -8.29 -11.17
C ILE A 412 18.63 -9.25 -10.28
N SER A 413 18.40 -8.83 -9.04
CA SER A 413 17.57 -9.54 -8.08
C SER A 413 16.36 -8.70 -7.68
N LEU A 414 15.24 -9.33 -7.34
CA LEU A 414 13.99 -8.64 -7.00
C LEU A 414 13.53 -9.04 -5.60
N VAL A 415 12.97 -8.09 -4.86
CA VAL A 415 12.42 -8.35 -3.53
C VAL A 415 11.17 -7.53 -3.24
N GLY A 416 10.24 -8.08 -2.49
CA GLY A 416 9.06 -7.34 -2.02
C GLY A 416 8.19 -8.16 -1.09
N ASP A 417 7.34 -7.48 -0.32
CA ASP A 417 6.39 -8.09 0.63
C ASP A 417 4.96 -7.75 0.23
N SER A 418 3.99 -8.62 0.52
CA SER A 418 2.56 -8.37 0.28
C SER A 418 2.30 -7.97 -1.19
N MET A 419 1.72 -6.80 -1.44
CA MET A 419 1.54 -6.24 -2.79
C MET A 419 2.88 -6.06 -3.54
N GLY A 420 3.95 -5.72 -2.82
CA GLY A 420 5.30 -5.68 -3.38
C GLY A 420 5.85 -7.08 -3.68
N GLY A 421 5.46 -8.10 -2.92
CA GLY A 421 5.74 -9.50 -3.20
C GLY A 421 5.07 -9.95 -4.50
N SER A 422 3.81 -9.55 -4.70
CA SER A 422 3.11 -9.74 -5.98
C SER A 422 3.83 -9.07 -7.14
N ALA A 423 4.30 -7.83 -6.98
CA ALA A 423 5.06 -7.12 -8.00
C ALA A 423 6.40 -7.79 -8.31
N THR A 424 7.05 -8.30 -7.27
CA THR A 424 8.30 -9.06 -7.36
C THR A 424 8.12 -10.30 -8.25
N LEU A 425 6.99 -11.00 -8.11
CA LEU A 425 6.64 -12.11 -9.02
C LEU A 425 6.19 -11.61 -10.40
N LEU A 426 5.40 -10.53 -10.47
CA LEU A 426 4.90 -9.93 -11.71
C LEU A 426 6.01 -9.44 -12.65
N PHE A 427 7.14 -8.97 -12.09
CA PHE A 427 8.29 -8.52 -12.86
C PHE A 427 9.49 -9.48 -12.78
N SER A 428 9.29 -10.69 -12.28
CA SER A 428 10.34 -11.71 -12.11
C SER A 428 11.07 -12.06 -13.41
N HIS A 429 10.44 -11.90 -14.58
CA HIS A 429 11.07 -12.09 -15.88
C HIS A 429 12.22 -11.10 -16.14
N LEU A 430 12.36 -10.02 -15.37
CA LEU A 430 13.49 -9.09 -15.43
C LEU A 430 14.70 -9.54 -14.62
N ALA A 431 14.52 -10.49 -13.70
CA ALA A 431 15.59 -11.02 -12.88
C ALA A 431 16.62 -11.77 -13.73
N THR A 432 17.88 -11.69 -13.31
CA THR A 432 18.98 -12.51 -13.86
C THR A 432 19.68 -13.33 -12.79
N GLU A 433 19.41 -13.07 -11.51
CA GLU A 433 20.04 -13.76 -10.38
C GLU A 433 18.98 -14.45 -9.51
N SER A 434 18.20 -13.70 -8.72
CA SER A 434 17.19 -14.31 -7.84
C SER A 434 15.98 -13.41 -7.54
N VAL A 435 14.91 -14.01 -7.03
CA VAL A 435 13.65 -13.34 -6.70
C VAL A 435 13.20 -13.77 -5.32
N LEU A 436 12.95 -12.82 -4.41
CA LEU A 436 12.52 -13.08 -3.03
C LEU A 436 11.20 -12.38 -2.74
N ALA A 437 10.09 -13.12 -2.71
CA ALA A 437 8.78 -12.58 -2.38
C ALA A 437 8.38 -12.97 -0.95
N PHE A 438 7.79 -12.05 -0.21
CA PHE A 438 7.14 -12.30 1.08
C PHE A 438 5.63 -12.14 0.92
N SER A 439 4.85 -13.14 1.36
CA SER A 439 3.39 -13.23 1.31
C SER A 439 2.76 -12.59 0.06
N PRO A 440 3.15 -13.00 -1.17
CA PRO A 440 2.63 -12.40 -2.38
C PRO A 440 1.15 -12.74 -2.58
N GLN A 441 0.35 -11.76 -3.01
CA GLN A 441 -1.01 -12.03 -3.46
C GLN A 441 -1.04 -12.27 -4.97
N VAL A 442 -1.32 -13.52 -5.37
CA VAL A 442 -1.27 -13.89 -6.79
C VAL A 442 -2.63 -13.79 -7.48
N ASN A 443 -3.71 -13.77 -6.71
CA ASN A 443 -5.08 -13.74 -7.21
C ASN A 443 -5.85 -12.65 -6.46
N LEU A 444 -6.45 -11.73 -7.19
CA LEU A 444 -7.16 -10.59 -6.60
C LEU A 444 -8.70 -10.79 -6.62
N ASN A 445 -9.19 -11.97 -7.04
CA ASN A 445 -10.60 -12.26 -7.13
C ASN A 445 -11.22 -12.47 -5.74
N ASN A 446 -12.49 -12.08 -5.62
CA ASN A 446 -13.27 -12.13 -4.39
C ASN A 446 -13.85 -13.53 -4.07
N GLU A 447 -13.52 -14.53 -4.89
CA GLU A 447 -14.21 -15.83 -4.87
C GLU A 447 -13.86 -16.69 -3.67
N VAL A 448 -12.85 -16.30 -2.88
CA VAL A 448 -12.52 -17.00 -1.65
C VAL A 448 -13.45 -16.51 -0.55
N GLU A 449 -14.56 -17.21 -0.33
CA GLU A 449 -15.45 -17.01 0.82
C GLU A 449 -14.63 -16.90 2.11
N GLY A 450 -14.83 -15.82 2.86
CA GLY A 450 -14.13 -15.53 4.11
C GLY A 450 -12.81 -14.75 3.98
N TYR A 451 -12.29 -14.50 2.76
CA TYR A 451 -11.02 -13.79 2.58
C TYR A 451 -11.18 -12.43 1.88
N HIS A 452 -11.52 -11.40 2.67
CA HIS A 452 -11.72 -10.03 2.17
C HIS A 452 -10.45 -9.16 2.16
N HIS A 453 -9.31 -9.64 2.65
CA HIS A 453 -8.14 -8.79 2.85
C HIS A 453 -7.47 -8.30 1.57
N VAL A 454 -7.72 -8.93 0.42
CA VAL A 454 -7.04 -8.64 -0.85
C VAL A 454 -8.02 -8.24 -1.96
N SER A 455 -9.31 -8.25 -1.65
CA SER A 455 -10.37 -7.91 -2.60
C SER A 455 -10.15 -6.52 -3.22
N ARG A 456 -10.17 -6.47 -4.55
CA ARG A 456 -10.07 -5.24 -5.34
C ARG A 456 -11.31 -5.04 -6.18
N ASP A 457 -12.38 -4.61 -5.50
CA ASP A 457 -13.67 -4.30 -6.12
C ASP A 457 -13.60 -3.19 -7.18
N ASP A 458 -12.59 -2.32 -7.11
CA ASP A 458 -12.33 -1.29 -8.11
C ASP A 458 -11.67 -1.82 -9.39
N MET A 459 -11.24 -3.09 -9.40
CA MET A 459 -10.76 -3.79 -10.60
C MET A 459 -11.89 -4.61 -11.23
N THR A 460 -11.94 -4.63 -12.56
CA THR A 460 -12.81 -5.58 -13.28
C THR A 460 -12.25 -6.99 -13.15
N GLN A 461 -13.10 -8.00 -13.33
CA GLN A 461 -12.65 -9.40 -13.36
C GLN A 461 -11.54 -9.63 -14.40
N LEU A 462 -11.69 -9.04 -15.59
CA LEU A 462 -10.68 -9.12 -16.64
C LEU A 462 -9.31 -8.56 -16.20
N VAL A 463 -9.28 -7.41 -15.51
CA VAL A 463 -8.03 -6.84 -15.01
C VAL A 463 -7.37 -7.75 -13.97
N ARG A 464 -8.17 -8.39 -13.11
CA ARG A 464 -7.67 -9.33 -12.10
C ARG A 464 -7.11 -10.61 -12.70
N GLU A 465 -7.80 -11.17 -13.70
CA GLU A 465 -7.37 -12.35 -14.45
C GLU A 465 -6.08 -12.06 -15.23
N GLU A 466 -6.01 -10.93 -15.93
CA GLU A 466 -4.81 -10.54 -16.67
C GLU A 466 -3.60 -10.32 -15.76
N PHE A 467 -3.80 -9.69 -14.59
CA PHE A 467 -2.76 -9.56 -13.58
C PHE A 467 -2.22 -10.94 -13.15
N ARG A 468 -3.10 -11.88 -12.82
CA ARG A 468 -2.71 -13.24 -12.40
C ARG A 468 -1.95 -13.95 -13.51
N ASP A 469 -2.53 -13.98 -14.71
CA ASP A 469 -1.96 -14.70 -15.85
C ASP A 469 -0.59 -14.11 -16.25
N ARG A 470 -0.44 -12.79 -16.18
CA ARG A 470 0.85 -12.11 -16.39
C ARG A 470 1.87 -12.46 -15.32
N LEU A 471 1.47 -12.51 -14.05
CA LEU A 471 2.34 -12.90 -12.94
C LEU A 471 2.85 -14.33 -13.14
N PHE A 472 1.95 -15.26 -13.45
CA PHE A 472 2.28 -16.66 -13.71
C PHE A 472 3.25 -16.81 -14.88
N LEU A 473 2.98 -16.12 -15.99
CA LEU A 473 3.87 -16.09 -17.16
C LEU A 473 5.26 -15.53 -16.82
N SER A 474 5.33 -14.50 -15.98
CA SER A 474 6.60 -13.86 -15.61
C SER A 474 7.46 -14.79 -14.75
N VAL A 475 6.84 -15.49 -13.79
CA VAL A 475 7.49 -16.53 -12.98
C VAL A 475 8.03 -17.64 -13.86
N GLU A 476 7.22 -18.15 -14.78
CA GLU A 476 7.63 -19.19 -15.73
C GLU A 476 8.84 -18.75 -16.58
N GLN A 477 8.81 -17.52 -17.11
CA GLN A 477 9.91 -16.97 -17.90
C GLN A 477 11.20 -16.82 -17.08
N ALA A 478 11.11 -16.42 -15.81
CA ALA A 478 12.25 -16.33 -14.92
C ALA A 478 12.86 -17.71 -14.65
N MET A 479 12.04 -18.72 -14.34
CA MET A 479 12.53 -20.09 -14.13
C MET A 479 13.22 -20.65 -15.39
N LYS A 480 12.66 -20.41 -16.58
CA LYS A 480 13.28 -20.80 -17.87
C LYS A 480 14.66 -20.16 -18.11
N LYS A 481 14.89 -18.97 -17.57
CA LYS A 481 16.20 -18.28 -17.59
C LYS A 481 17.19 -18.83 -16.55
N GLY A 482 16.72 -19.71 -15.67
CA GLY A 482 17.50 -20.25 -14.58
C GLY A 482 17.56 -19.34 -13.36
N VAL A 483 16.56 -18.49 -13.15
CA VAL A 483 16.43 -17.68 -11.94
C VAL A 483 15.81 -18.54 -10.83
N ASP A 484 16.35 -18.42 -9.62
CA ASP A 484 15.76 -19.01 -8.42
C ASP A 484 14.80 -18.04 -7.75
N ILE A 485 13.61 -18.55 -7.41
CA ILE A 485 12.52 -17.79 -6.82
C ILE A 485 12.21 -18.41 -5.46
N ARG A 486 12.30 -17.60 -4.40
CA ARG A 486 11.89 -17.98 -3.06
C ARG A 486 10.70 -17.16 -2.62
N ILE A 487 9.68 -17.85 -2.12
CA ILE A 487 8.45 -17.26 -1.59
C ILE A 487 8.37 -17.59 -0.11
N ASN A 488 8.47 -16.60 0.74
CA ASN A 488 8.26 -16.73 2.18
C ASN A 488 6.80 -16.43 2.50
N ARG A 489 6.08 -17.35 3.15
CA ARG A 489 4.66 -17.15 3.53
C ARG A 489 4.43 -17.42 5.01
N GLY A 490 3.45 -16.73 5.58
CA GLY A 490 2.90 -17.07 6.90
C GLY A 490 1.87 -18.20 6.79
N MET A 491 1.27 -18.54 7.93
CA MET A 491 0.19 -19.54 8.02
C MET A 491 -1.20 -18.89 7.98
N GLU A 492 -1.30 -17.70 7.39
CA GLU A 492 -2.59 -17.09 7.12
C GLU A 492 -3.22 -17.81 5.92
N GLU A 493 -4.49 -18.19 6.04
CA GLU A 493 -5.19 -19.01 5.02
C GLU A 493 -5.11 -18.41 3.61
N GLY A 494 -5.21 -17.09 3.48
CA GLY A 494 -5.08 -16.44 2.17
C GLY A 494 -3.68 -16.49 1.58
N ASP A 495 -2.64 -16.39 2.41
CA ASP A 495 -1.25 -16.55 1.96
C ASP A 495 -1.01 -17.96 1.42
N GLU A 496 -1.53 -18.97 2.11
CA GLU A 496 -1.49 -20.36 1.66
C GLU A 496 -2.22 -20.54 0.34
N LYS A 497 -3.45 -20.03 0.22
CA LYS A 497 -4.25 -20.12 -1.02
C LYS A 497 -3.54 -19.48 -2.20
N HIS A 498 -3.04 -18.24 -2.06
CA HIS A 498 -2.34 -17.54 -3.13
C HIS A 498 -1.11 -18.33 -3.60
N THR A 499 -0.26 -18.74 -2.67
CA THR A 499 0.97 -19.43 -3.04
C THR A 499 0.70 -20.86 -3.55
N ASN A 500 -0.30 -21.57 -3.02
CA ASN A 500 -0.73 -22.87 -3.55
C ASN A 500 -1.29 -22.75 -4.97
N GLU A 501 -2.04 -21.69 -5.30
CA GLU A 501 -2.54 -21.46 -6.65
C GLU A 501 -1.41 -21.35 -7.67
N LEU A 502 -0.37 -20.58 -7.37
CA LEU A 502 0.83 -20.49 -8.21
C LEU A 502 1.54 -21.85 -8.33
N MET A 503 1.72 -22.57 -7.22
CA MET A 503 2.40 -23.86 -7.24
C MET A 503 1.62 -24.94 -8.03
N ASN A 504 0.30 -24.92 -7.95
CA ASN A 504 -0.58 -25.78 -8.73
C ASN A 504 -0.50 -25.43 -10.23
N TYR A 505 -0.51 -24.14 -10.58
CA TYR A 505 -0.29 -23.69 -11.95
C TYR A 505 1.04 -24.24 -12.49
N LEU A 506 2.15 -24.01 -11.78
CA LEU A 506 3.47 -24.47 -12.24
C LEU A 506 3.53 -26.01 -12.36
N SER A 507 2.93 -26.75 -11.43
CA SER A 507 2.89 -28.22 -11.50
C SER A 507 2.11 -28.75 -12.71
N SER A 508 1.06 -28.04 -13.14
CA SER A 508 0.23 -28.44 -14.28
C SER A 508 0.94 -28.38 -15.64
N TYR A 509 2.01 -27.59 -15.76
CA TYR A 509 2.81 -27.45 -16.98
C TYR A 509 3.91 -28.52 -17.13
N GLY A 510 3.90 -29.56 -16.29
CA GLY A 510 4.89 -30.63 -16.35
C GLY A 510 6.26 -30.22 -15.81
N TYR A 511 6.35 -29.10 -15.08
CA TYR A 511 7.54 -28.79 -14.30
C TYR A 511 7.62 -29.82 -13.17
N LEU A 512 8.69 -30.63 -13.21
CA LEU A 512 8.85 -31.74 -12.30
C LEU A 512 8.99 -31.20 -10.88
N ARG A 513 8.15 -31.72 -9.98
CA ARG A 513 8.43 -31.74 -8.55
C ARG A 513 9.64 -32.65 -8.40
N SER A 514 10.82 -32.05 -8.32
CA SER A 514 12.11 -32.67 -8.65
C SER A 514 12.22 -34.17 -8.34
N ASP A 515 12.52 -34.97 -9.38
CA ASP A 515 12.89 -36.39 -9.31
C ASP A 515 14.27 -36.63 -8.65
N LEU A 516 14.79 -35.66 -7.89
CA LEU A 516 16.03 -35.79 -7.16
C LEU A 516 15.72 -36.49 -5.83
N THR A 517 15.74 -37.82 -5.90
CA THR A 517 15.65 -38.80 -4.80
C THR A 517 14.25 -39.02 -4.24
N ASN A 518 14.03 -40.19 -3.63
CA ASN A 518 12.76 -40.71 -3.09
C ASN A 518 12.08 -39.84 -2.00
N GLN A 519 12.40 -38.56 -1.88
CA GLN A 519 11.78 -37.60 -0.97
C GLN A 519 11.30 -36.40 -1.79
N SER A 520 10.04 -36.42 -2.19
CA SER A 520 9.39 -35.24 -2.74
C SER A 520 9.43 -34.14 -1.68
N ILE A 521 10.27 -33.12 -1.88
CA ILE A 521 10.27 -31.95 -1.01
C ILE A 521 8.94 -31.23 -1.28
N PRO A 522 8.01 -31.19 -0.30
CA PRO A 522 6.81 -30.39 -0.48
C PRO A 522 7.25 -28.94 -0.73
N ASN A 523 6.50 -28.19 -1.53
CA ASN A 523 6.76 -26.76 -1.77
C ASN A 523 7.93 -26.38 -2.69
N VAL A 524 8.46 -27.30 -3.50
CA VAL A 524 9.48 -26.98 -4.52
C VAL A 524 9.02 -27.43 -5.92
N VAL A 525 9.15 -26.54 -6.91
CA VAL A 525 8.96 -26.84 -8.34
C VAL A 525 10.20 -26.40 -9.12
N SER A 526 10.70 -27.25 -10.02
CA SER A 526 11.95 -26.97 -10.76
C SER A 526 11.81 -27.23 -12.27
N THR A 527 12.52 -26.43 -13.05
CA THR A 527 12.72 -26.63 -14.50
C THR A 527 14.06 -27.30 -14.83
N GLY A 528 14.86 -27.65 -13.81
CA GLY A 528 16.26 -28.06 -13.96
C GLY A 528 17.23 -26.89 -14.16
N LYS A 529 16.76 -25.74 -14.64
CA LYS A 529 17.56 -24.50 -14.75
C LYS A 529 17.32 -23.53 -13.61
N GLY A 530 16.07 -23.39 -13.20
CA GLY A 530 15.61 -22.51 -12.12
C GLY A 530 14.49 -23.17 -11.32
N LEU A 531 14.30 -22.71 -10.09
CA LEU A 531 13.35 -23.29 -9.14
C LEU A 531 12.44 -22.23 -8.50
N VAL A 532 11.27 -22.68 -8.04
CA VAL A 532 10.40 -21.96 -7.11
C VAL A 532 10.34 -22.76 -5.81
N GLU A 533 10.73 -22.14 -4.70
CA GLU A 533 10.72 -22.68 -3.33
C GLU A 533 9.74 -21.85 -2.48
N VAL A 534 8.76 -22.49 -1.84
CA VAL A 534 7.92 -21.84 -0.82
C VAL A 534 8.42 -22.22 0.58
N ARG A 535 8.82 -21.22 1.37
CA ARG A 535 9.20 -21.34 2.78
C ARG A 535 8.05 -20.91 3.67
N GLU A 536 7.60 -21.83 4.51
CA GLU A 536 6.54 -21.60 5.49
C GLU A 536 7.10 -21.16 6.83
N HIS A 537 6.58 -20.06 7.35
CA HIS A 537 6.91 -19.54 8.67
C HIS A 537 5.79 -19.93 9.64
N MET A 538 5.85 -21.15 10.18
CA MET A 538 4.78 -21.78 10.96
C MET A 538 4.31 -20.96 12.17
N ASP A 539 5.20 -20.14 12.70
CA ASP A 539 5.06 -19.26 13.85
C ASP A 539 4.56 -17.85 13.48
N CYS A 540 4.50 -17.51 12.19
CA CYS A 540 3.92 -16.27 11.67
C CYS A 540 2.46 -16.51 11.26
N LYS A 541 1.51 -16.16 12.14
CA LYS A 541 0.06 -16.35 11.91
C LYS A 541 -0.61 -15.20 11.14
N HIS A 542 0.16 -14.37 10.48
CA HIS A 542 -0.31 -13.18 9.77
C HIS A 542 0.48 -12.92 8.50
N HIS A 543 -0.07 -12.09 7.63
CA HIS A 543 0.47 -11.69 6.33
C HIS A 543 1.86 -11.01 6.36
N GLN A 544 2.26 -10.39 7.47
CA GLN A 544 3.47 -9.54 7.53
C GLN A 544 4.77 -10.32 7.81
N VAL A 545 5.13 -11.26 6.94
CA VAL A 545 6.27 -12.17 7.17
C VAL A 545 7.62 -11.44 7.21
N ALA A 546 7.83 -10.44 6.36
CA ALA A 546 9.08 -9.67 6.37
C ALA A 546 9.29 -8.91 7.69
N VAL A 547 8.22 -8.36 8.26
CA VAL A 547 8.23 -7.68 9.57
C VAL A 547 8.54 -8.68 10.68
N HIS A 548 7.85 -9.83 10.69
CA HIS A 548 8.10 -10.92 11.64
C HIS A 548 9.57 -11.37 11.64
N LEU A 549 10.15 -11.57 10.46
CA LEU A 549 11.56 -11.95 10.32
C LEU A 549 12.51 -10.83 10.76
N LYS A 550 12.14 -9.56 10.56
CA LYS A 550 12.93 -8.42 11.07
C LYS A 550 12.94 -8.39 12.58
N GLU A 551 11.78 -8.56 13.23
CA GLU A 551 11.67 -8.60 14.70
C GLU A 551 12.48 -9.74 15.31
N LYS A 552 12.62 -10.85 14.59
CA LYS A 552 13.47 -11.99 14.97
C LYS A 552 14.95 -11.82 14.64
N GLY A 553 15.34 -10.76 13.95
CA GLY A 553 16.71 -10.56 13.47
C GLY A 553 17.12 -11.49 12.34
N GLN A 554 16.17 -12.16 11.67
CA GLN A 554 16.40 -13.17 10.63
C GLN A 554 16.25 -12.61 9.20
N LEU A 555 15.66 -11.41 9.03
CA LEU A 555 15.41 -10.85 7.70
C LEU A 555 16.69 -10.66 6.85
N VAL A 556 17.80 -10.28 7.47
CA VAL A 556 19.08 -10.09 6.73
C VAL A 556 19.61 -11.40 6.17
N GLU A 557 19.45 -12.50 6.90
CA GLU A 557 19.83 -13.83 6.45
C GLU A 557 18.99 -14.25 5.23
N GLU A 558 17.67 -14.03 5.26
CA GLU A 558 16.84 -14.29 4.09
C GLU A 558 17.18 -13.38 2.90
N LEU A 559 17.48 -12.09 3.13
CA LEU A 559 17.92 -11.17 2.07
C LEU A 559 19.27 -11.55 1.46
N SER A 560 20.13 -12.31 2.16
CA SER A 560 21.41 -12.79 1.61
C SER A 560 21.23 -13.69 0.38
N PHE A 561 20.06 -14.31 0.22
CA PHE A 561 19.67 -15.03 -0.98
C PHE A 561 19.71 -14.17 -2.26
N LEU A 562 19.51 -12.85 -2.13
CA LEU A 562 19.53 -11.92 -3.27
C LEU A 562 20.93 -11.71 -3.86
N VAL A 563 21.97 -12.03 -3.09
CA VAL A 563 23.38 -11.76 -3.43
C VAL A 563 24.23 -13.04 -3.49
N GLY A 564 23.68 -14.16 -3.06
CA GLY A 564 24.36 -15.45 -3.02
C GLY A 564 24.78 -15.91 -4.42
N SER A 565 26.06 -16.26 -4.57
CA SER A 565 26.53 -16.97 -5.75
C SER A 565 25.87 -18.34 -5.75
N ARG A 566 25.19 -18.72 -6.84
CA ARG A 566 25.08 -20.13 -7.16
C ARG A 566 26.51 -20.66 -7.17
N ASN A 567 26.82 -21.61 -6.30
CA ASN A 567 28.03 -22.41 -6.43
C ASN A 567 27.88 -23.15 -7.75
N SER A 568 28.31 -22.52 -8.84
CA SER A 568 28.21 -23.01 -10.23
C SER A 568 29.17 -24.16 -10.46
#